data_AF-A0A7K1V2E7-F1
#
_entry.id   AF-A0A7K1V2E7-F1
#
_cell.length_a   1.000
_cell.length_b   1.000
_cell.length_c   1.000
_cell.angle_alpha   90.00
_cell.angle_beta   90.00
_cell.angle_gamma   90.00
#
_symmetry.space_group_name_H-M   'P 1'
#
loop_
_entity.id
_entity.type
_entity.pdbx_description
1 polymer ?
#
loop_
_entity_poly.entity_id
_entity_poly.type
_entity_poly.pdbx_seq_one_letter_code
_entity_poly.pdbx_strand_id
1 'polypeptide(L)'
;MEAPRRSLEPQEDATVGSWLDREISRRSLMRSSALATGAVVAAGALSAQQTPTARALGGEAGAGPTRLGQFAGMAEALQDSGTTVEAVELNWDDMGPAPQRWTAQGIAAPLELFFWWGYVRLPDRRPILLVRLMTPAGSLEVAHGETGDGMFGRQTPLQPTGFGGAALYRAVDGDPEGFTTDPTTWEMTGESPRMLYRTSSKRAHVIEGDFFDTTWDYMPRTMCVTPPGPMGPYFSGAATVSGTYLGQSVSYNGGFDRMYGAGAVDFVTSSPFIYLAFSGVGPDGRREWGAVFVAGDKGAAMYCRDGDEPVTSTEVRLEARYARDPGNPSRISPSHAIFRFADKEIQYVAKHGAAVSTYYDLLTSIYPIVNTEGNWRERNSPPQFTQWLGSIESHIPEGSVQL
;
A
#
# COMPACT_ATOMS: atom_id res chain seq x y z
N MET A 1 -64.18 13.63 -22.78
CA MET A 1 -63.66 12.26 -22.97
C MET A 1 -62.16 12.36 -22.77
N GLU A 2 -61.74 12.39 -21.51
CA GLU A 2 -60.36 12.64 -21.07
C GLU A 2 -59.69 11.30 -20.78
N ALA A 3 -58.47 11.11 -21.29
CA ALA A 3 -57.62 9.97 -20.98
C ALA A 3 -56.69 10.31 -19.80
N PRO A 4 -56.40 9.36 -18.89
CA PRO A 4 -55.74 9.66 -17.63
C PRO A 4 -54.21 9.72 -17.78
N ARG A 5 -53.60 10.68 -17.07
CA ARG A 5 -52.16 10.78 -16.83
C ARG A 5 -51.74 9.68 -15.84
N ARG A 6 -50.72 8.89 -16.19
CA ARG A 6 -49.99 8.03 -15.24
C ARG A 6 -48.70 8.73 -14.81
N SER A 7 -48.54 8.84 -13.50
CA SER A 7 -47.33 9.28 -12.82
C SER A 7 -46.23 8.22 -12.95
N LEU A 8 -44.99 8.67 -13.20
CA LEU A 8 -43.78 7.86 -13.10
C LEU A 8 -43.15 8.15 -11.74
N GLU A 9 -43.18 7.16 -10.84
CA GLU A 9 -42.24 7.07 -9.72
C GLU A 9 -41.05 6.20 -10.15
N PRO A 10 -39.82 6.47 -9.66
CA PRO A 10 -38.68 5.59 -9.93
C PRO A 10 -38.71 4.38 -8.99
N GLN A 11 -38.70 3.17 -9.55
CA GLN A 11 -38.35 1.96 -8.82
C GLN A 11 -36.83 1.91 -8.61
N GLU A 12 -36.41 1.72 -7.35
CA GLU A 12 -35.04 1.37 -6.99
C GLU A 12 -34.75 -0.08 -7.38
N ASP A 13 -33.88 -0.30 -8.36
CA ASP A 13 -33.44 -1.62 -8.77
C ASP A 13 -32.31 -2.15 -7.87
N ALA A 14 -32.69 -3.09 -7.02
CA ALA A 14 -31.80 -3.96 -6.27
C ALA A 14 -31.34 -5.15 -7.14
N THR A 15 -30.37 -4.96 -8.05
CA THR A 15 -29.73 -6.10 -8.74
C THR A 15 -28.26 -5.81 -9.11
N VAL A 16 -27.36 -5.94 -8.13
CA VAL A 16 -25.92 -6.18 -8.36
C VAL A 16 -25.43 -7.41 -7.57
N GLY A 17 -26.18 -7.89 -6.59
CA GLY A 17 -25.78 -9.03 -5.76
C GLY A 17 -25.94 -10.43 -6.39
N SER A 18 -26.75 -10.60 -7.44
CA SER A 18 -27.17 -11.94 -7.88
C SER A 18 -26.31 -12.60 -8.97
N TRP A 19 -25.25 -11.93 -9.45
CA TRP A 19 -24.38 -12.49 -10.49
C TRP A 19 -23.13 -13.18 -9.91
N LEU A 20 -22.57 -12.65 -8.82
CA LEU A 20 -21.36 -13.20 -8.17
C LEU A 20 -21.64 -14.45 -7.30
N ASP A 21 -22.84 -14.56 -6.71
CA ASP A 21 -23.18 -15.70 -5.85
C ASP A 21 -23.44 -17.01 -6.61
N ARG A 22 -23.68 -16.95 -7.93
CA ARG A 22 -23.98 -18.15 -8.73
C ARG A 22 -22.74 -18.92 -9.21
N GLU A 23 -21.56 -18.33 -9.14
CA GLU A 23 -20.34 -18.96 -9.67
C GLU A 23 -19.50 -19.64 -8.57
N ILE A 24 -19.66 -19.23 -7.31
CA ILE A 24 -18.90 -19.78 -6.17
C ILE A 24 -19.51 -21.10 -5.64
N SER A 25 -20.83 -21.32 -5.77
CA SER A 25 -21.48 -22.55 -5.27
C SER A 25 -21.27 -23.81 -6.13
N ARG A 26 -20.51 -23.76 -7.24
CA ARG A 26 -20.35 -24.93 -8.14
C ARG A 26 -19.04 -25.71 -8.02
N ARG A 27 -18.08 -25.31 -7.18
CA ARG A 27 -16.77 -26.01 -7.08
C ARG A 27 -16.46 -26.70 -5.76
N SER A 28 -17.36 -26.75 -4.77
CA SER A 28 -17.14 -27.52 -3.54
C SER A 28 -17.90 -28.85 -3.53
N LEU A 29 -17.44 -29.83 -4.31
CA LEU A 29 -17.79 -31.23 -4.07
C LEU A 29 -16.71 -32.15 -4.65
N MET A 30 -16.20 -33.02 -3.77
CA MET A 30 -15.26 -34.14 -4.00
C MET A 30 -13.76 -33.86 -3.86
N ARG A 31 -13.22 -34.20 -2.68
CA ARG A 31 -12.27 -35.33 -2.41
C ARG A 31 -11.63 -35.09 -1.04
N SER A 32 -12.08 -35.78 0.01
CA SER A 32 -11.61 -37.10 0.45
C SER A 32 -10.27 -37.06 1.18
N SER A 33 -10.41 -37.10 2.50
CA SER A 33 -9.51 -37.57 3.55
C SER A 33 -8.74 -38.87 3.23
N ALA A 34 -7.47 -38.95 3.66
CA ALA A 34 -6.94 -40.00 4.58
C ALA A 34 -5.38 -40.05 4.64
N LEU A 35 -4.85 -40.22 5.87
CA LEU A 35 -3.61 -40.92 6.28
C LEU A 35 -2.24 -40.24 5.92
N ALA A 36 -1.16 -40.30 6.71
CA ALA A 36 -0.85 -40.88 8.02
C ALA A 36 0.53 -40.34 8.52
N THR A 37 0.64 -40.23 9.85
CA THR A 37 1.74 -40.63 10.76
C THR A 37 3.24 -40.54 10.35
N GLY A 38 3.98 -39.63 11.02
CA GLY A 38 5.14 -39.93 11.89
C GLY A 38 6.54 -40.23 11.31
N ALA A 39 7.52 -39.38 11.63
CA ALA A 39 8.93 -39.68 12.00
C ALA A 39 9.62 -38.35 12.44
N VAL A 40 9.89 -38.10 13.72
CA VAL A 40 11.10 -38.45 14.51
C VAL A 40 12.41 -37.83 14.01
N VAL A 41 12.80 -36.76 14.73
CA VAL A 41 14.13 -36.44 15.28
C VAL A 41 15.37 -36.77 14.44
N ALA A 42 16.03 -35.73 13.95
CA ALA A 42 17.48 -35.65 13.88
C ALA A 42 17.93 -34.20 14.09
N ALA A 43 18.03 -33.80 15.36
CA ALA A 43 18.78 -32.63 15.78
C ALA A 43 20.27 -32.96 15.71
N GLY A 44 21.04 -32.15 14.99
CA GLY A 44 22.47 -32.32 14.81
C GLY A 44 23.14 -31.03 14.40
N ALA A 45 23.39 -30.19 15.42
CA ALA A 45 24.48 -29.22 15.53
C ALA A 45 24.97 -28.55 14.23
N LEU A 46 24.46 -27.34 13.97
CA LEU A 46 25.24 -26.30 13.30
C LEU A 46 25.35 -25.08 14.21
N SER A 47 26.57 -24.97 14.72
CA SER A 47 27.25 -23.89 15.43
C SER A 47 26.55 -22.52 15.51
N ALA A 48 26.52 -22.05 16.76
CA ALA A 48 26.44 -20.66 17.14
C ALA A 48 27.35 -19.75 16.29
N GLN A 49 26.75 -18.87 15.49
CA GLN A 49 27.31 -17.58 15.14
C GLN A 49 26.20 -16.53 15.11
N GLN A 50 26.30 -15.60 16.06
CA GLN A 50 25.79 -14.23 16.03
C GLN A 50 24.30 -14.03 15.71
N THR A 51 23.47 -14.19 16.74
CA THR A 51 22.23 -13.39 16.85
C THR A 51 22.64 -11.91 16.96
N PRO A 52 22.18 -11.01 16.08
CA PRO A 52 22.29 -9.57 16.33
C PRO A 52 21.45 -9.28 17.56
N THR A 53 22.12 -8.88 18.64
CA THR A 53 21.45 -8.46 19.86
C THR A 53 20.66 -7.20 19.53
N ALA A 54 19.35 -7.26 19.77
CA ALA A 54 18.42 -6.12 19.79
C ALA A 54 18.81 -5.17 20.92
N ARG A 55 19.92 -4.46 20.76
CA ARG A 55 20.51 -3.57 21.76
C ARG A 55 20.86 -2.22 21.14
N ALA A 56 19.83 -1.46 20.77
CA ALA A 56 19.90 0.00 20.63
C ALA A 56 18.50 0.65 20.53
N LEU A 57 17.54 0.30 21.40
CA LEU A 57 16.37 1.17 21.68
C LEU A 57 16.04 1.27 23.18
N GLY A 58 16.85 0.64 24.04
CA GLY A 58 16.75 0.77 25.50
C GLY A 58 17.59 1.93 26.01
N GLY A 59 17.23 3.16 25.64
CA GLY A 59 17.65 4.34 26.39
C GLY A 59 16.83 4.42 27.68
N GLU A 60 17.51 4.60 28.80
CA GLU A 60 16.91 4.70 30.12
C GLU A 60 15.74 5.70 30.13
N ALA A 61 14.60 5.27 30.66
CA ALA A 61 13.40 6.06 30.78
C ALA A 61 13.59 7.16 31.83
N GLY A 62 14.25 8.25 31.44
CA GLY A 62 14.07 9.53 32.11
C GLY A 62 12.61 9.96 31.96
N ALA A 63 12.01 10.46 33.04
CA ALA A 63 10.67 11.02 33.06
C ALA A 63 10.60 12.30 32.21
N GLY A 64 10.68 12.14 30.88
CA GLY A 64 10.27 13.14 29.90
C GLY A 64 8.75 13.12 29.72
N PRO A 65 8.16 14.13 29.06
CA PRO A 65 6.73 14.18 28.79
C PRO A 65 6.28 12.85 28.20
N THR A 66 5.14 12.33 28.68
CA THR A 66 4.56 11.09 28.17
C THR A 66 4.54 11.14 26.63
N ARG A 67 4.86 10.03 25.95
CA ARG A 67 4.88 10.00 24.47
C ARG A 67 3.58 10.57 23.87
N LEU A 68 2.44 10.37 24.55
CA LEU A 68 1.15 11.03 24.31
C LEU A 68 1.18 12.56 24.18
N GLY A 69 1.98 13.27 24.99
CA GLY A 69 2.16 14.72 24.92
C GLY A 69 3.01 15.20 23.76
N GLN A 70 3.92 14.37 23.22
CA GLN A 70 4.64 14.66 21.97
C GLN A 70 3.73 14.49 20.75
N PHE A 71 2.80 13.53 20.79
CA PHE A 71 1.83 13.28 19.71
C PHE A 71 0.76 14.38 19.59
N ALA A 72 0.28 14.91 20.72
CA ALA A 72 -0.61 16.07 20.71
C ALA A 72 0.06 17.30 20.07
N GLY A 73 1.36 17.53 20.35
CA GLY A 73 2.12 18.63 19.78
C GLY A 73 2.39 18.53 18.28
N MET A 74 2.58 17.32 17.73
CA MET A 74 2.66 17.14 16.27
C MET A 74 1.28 17.31 15.60
N ALA A 75 0.21 16.80 16.19
CA ALA A 75 -1.15 17.00 15.66
C ALA A 75 -1.59 18.47 15.67
N GLU A 76 -1.25 19.22 16.74
CA GLU A 76 -1.46 20.68 16.87
C GLU A 76 -0.54 21.49 15.92
N ALA A 77 0.74 21.10 15.74
CA ALA A 77 1.63 21.78 14.79
C ALA A 77 1.15 21.66 13.33
N LEU A 78 0.39 20.60 13.02
CA LEU A 78 -0.22 20.38 11.73
C LEU A 78 -1.58 21.11 11.57
N GLN A 79 -2.16 21.71 12.63
CA GLN A 79 -3.50 22.31 12.60
C GLN A 79 -3.54 23.74 12.01
N ASP A 80 -2.39 24.41 11.86
CA ASP A 80 -2.33 25.83 11.46
C ASP A 80 -1.57 26.14 10.15
N SER A 81 -1.03 25.15 9.42
CA SER A 81 0.18 25.38 8.59
C SER A 81 0.12 25.11 7.06
N GLY A 82 -1.05 24.91 6.43
CA GLY A 82 -1.15 24.99 4.96
C GLY A 82 -0.58 23.80 4.17
N THR A 83 -0.96 22.56 4.54
CA THR A 83 -0.67 21.35 3.74
C THR A 83 -1.02 21.57 2.27
N THR A 84 -0.09 21.26 1.35
CA THR A 84 -0.40 21.19 -0.08
C THR A 84 -0.35 19.75 -0.57
N VAL A 85 -1.26 19.41 -1.48
CA VAL A 85 -1.23 18.17 -2.26
C VAL A 85 -1.14 18.51 -3.74
N GLU A 86 -0.12 17.99 -4.38
CA GLU A 86 0.22 18.26 -5.77
C GLU A 86 0.30 16.94 -6.54
N ALA A 87 -0.09 16.98 -7.81
CA ALA A 87 0.17 15.91 -8.75
C ALA A 87 1.42 16.28 -9.56
N VAL A 88 2.53 15.60 -9.29
CA VAL A 88 3.83 15.93 -9.87
C VAL A 88 4.26 14.89 -10.89
N GLU A 89 4.92 15.32 -11.96
CA GLU A 89 5.83 14.43 -12.69
C GLU A 89 7.11 14.30 -11.86
N LEU A 90 7.50 13.06 -11.57
CA LEU A 90 8.76 12.80 -10.90
C LEU A 90 9.92 13.13 -11.84
N ASN A 91 11.01 13.61 -11.27
CA ASN A 91 12.33 13.63 -11.89
C ASN A 91 13.29 12.75 -11.09
N TRP A 92 14.51 12.59 -11.60
CA TRP A 92 15.52 11.72 -10.97
C TRP A 92 15.99 12.24 -9.61
N ASP A 93 15.92 13.56 -9.37
CA ASP A 93 16.22 14.17 -8.07
C ASP A 93 15.15 13.84 -7.02
N ASP A 94 13.88 13.76 -7.41
CA ASP A 94 12.77 13.37 -6.52
C ASP A 94 12.95 11.94 -5.99
N MET A 95 13.68 11.09 -6.72
CA MET A 95 14.00 9.72 -6.31
C MET A 95 15.22 9.62 -5.40
N GLY A 96 15.87 10.73 -5.05
CA GLY A 96 16.99 10.73 -4.13
C GLY A 96 16.63 10.58 -2.65
N PRO A 97 17.66 10.45 -1.79
CA PRO A 97 17.51 10.50 -0.34
C PRO A 97 17.25 11.93 0.16
N ALA A 98 17.48 12.96 -0.66
CA ALA A 98 17.20 14.36 -0.33
C ALA A 98 16.71 15.11 -1.58
N PRO A 99 15.42 14.98 -1.93
CA PRO A 99 14.85 15.63 -3.11
C PRO A 99 15.09 17.13 -3.15
N GLN A 100 15.51 17.63 -4.32
CA GLN A 100 15.70 19.07 -4.52
C GLN A 100 14.40 19.84 -4.29
N ARG A 101 13.25 19.24 -4.60
CA ARG A 101 11.92 19.81 -4.35
C ARG A 101 11.72 20.22 -2.90
N TRP A 102 12.11 19.36 -1.96
CA TRP A 102 12.04 19.67 -0.53
C TRP A 102 13.02 20.78 -0.16
N THR A 103 14.25 20.69 -0.66
CA THR A 103 15.27 21.72 -0.42
C THR A 103 14.84 23.10 -0.91
N ALA A 104 14.21 23.20 -2.09
CA ALA A 104 13.71 24.44 -2.68
C ALA A 104 12.60 25.09 -1.85
N GLN A 105 11.86 24.30 -1.08
CA GLN A 105 10.84 24.75 -0.14
C GLN A 105 11.38 24.98 1.28
N GLY A 106 12.70 24.84 1.48
CA GLY A 106 13.33 24.94 2.81
C GLY A 106 13.07 23.74 3.72
N ILE A 107 12.57 22.63 3.17
CA ILE A 107 12.28 21.40 3.90
C ILE A 107 13.53 20.52 3.91
N ALA A 108 14.18 20.42 5.07
CA ALA A 108 15.31 19.52 5.30
C ALA A 108 14.80 18.16 5.80
N ALA A 109 14.28 17.34 4.89
CA ALA A 109 13.71 16.04 5.20
C ALA A 109 14.42 14.94 4.40
N PRO A 110 15.35 14.16 5.02
CA PRO A 110 15.95 13.02 4.35
C PRO A 110 14.93 11.91 4.17
N LEU A 111 15.12 11.06 3.17
CA LEU A 111 14.33 9.84 3.00
C LEU A 111 14.50 8.97 4.24
N GLU A 112 13.40 8.63 4.89
CA GLU A 112 13.43 7.73 6.05
C GLU A 112 12.96 6.34 5.67
N LEU A 113 11.87 6.29 4.90
CA LEU A 113 11.15 5.06 4.63
C LEU A 113 10.65 5.07 3.20
N PHE A 114 10.72 3.94 2.53
CA PHE A 114 10.08 3.75 1.24
C PHE A 114 9.57 2.34 1.07
N PHE A 115 8.50 2.25 0.28
CA PHE A 115 7.71 1.05 0.08
C PHE A 115 7.67 0.72 -1.40
N TRP A 116 7.65 -0.57 -1.68
CA TRP A 116 7.12 -1.10 -2.95
C TRP A 116 5.99 -2.02 -2.60
N TRP A 117 4.85 -1.86 -3.25
CA TRP A 117 3.68 -2.67 -2.94
C TRP A 117 2.89 -3.02 -4.19
N GLY A 118 2.17 -4.13 -4.14
CA GLY A 118 1.31 -4.55 -5.24
C GLY A 118 0.64 -5.89 -4.98
N TYR A 119 -0.29 -6.26 -5.85
CA TYR A 119 -0.98 -7.54 -5.78
C TYR A 119 -0.78 -8.33 -7.07
N VAL A 120 0.05 -9.36 -7.02
CA VAL A 120 0.22 -10.28 -8.15
C VAL A 120 -1.03 -11.17 -8.23
N ARG A 121 -1.64 -11.23 -9.41
CA ARG A 121 -2.78 -12.11 -9.67
C ARG A 121 -2.33 -13.27 -10.54
N LEU A 122 -2.42 -14.49 -10.00
CA LEU A 122 -2.19 -15.73 -10.75
C LEU A 122 -3.54 -16.47 -10.92
N PRO A 123 -3.79 -17.16 -12.04
CA PRO A 123 -5.11 -17.72 -12.36
C PRO A 123 -5.73 -18.63 -11.28
N ASP A 124 -4.90 -19.38 -10.56
CA ASP A 124 -5.34 -20.40 -9.60
C ASP A 124 -4.99 -20.04 -8.14
N ARG A 125 -4.80 -18.75 -7.85
CA ARG A 125 -4.44 -18.28 -6.51
C ARG A 125 -5.24 -17.05 -6.13
N ARG A 126 -5.38 -16.82 -4.82
CA ARG A 126 -5.78 -15.50 -4.33
C ARG A 126 -4.68 -14.47 -4.65
N PRO A 127 -5.00 -13.17 -4.60
CA PRO A 127 -4.00 -12.14 -4.78
C PRO A 127 -2.78 -12.39 -3.88
N ILE A 128 -1.59 -12.23 -4.43
CA ILE A 128 -0.35 -12.30 -3.66
C ILE A 128 0.06 -10.87 -3.37
N LEU A 129 -0.02 -10.48 -2.11
CA LEU A 129 0.53 -9.21 -1.66
C LEU A 129 2.05 -9.29 -1.75
N LEU A 130 2.61 -8.31 -2.44
CA LEU A 130 4.01 -7.93 -2.39
C LEU A 130 4.09 -6.65 -1.57
N VAL A 131 4.85 -6.64 -0.49
CA VAL A 131 5.26 -5.41 0.18
C VAL A 131 6.75 -5.52 0.49
N ARG A 132 7.47 -4.47 0.12
CA ARG A 132 8.86 -4.27 0.47
C ARG A 132 8.97 -3.01 1.29
N LEU A 133 9.50 -3.13 2.51
CA LEU A 133 9.80 -2.00 3.37
C LEU A 133 11.30 -1.76 3.43
N MET A 134 11.72 -0.54 3.13
CA MET A 134 13.14 -0.20 3.03
C MET A 134 13.47 1.17 3.60
N THR A 135 14.72 1.33 4.02
CA THR A 135 15.33 2.58 4.47
C THR A 135 16.60 2.83 3.65
N PRO A 136 17.16 4.05 3.66
CA PRO A 136 18.46 4.27 3.01
C PRO A 136 19.60 3.39 3.53
N ALA A 137 19.50 2.95 4.79
CA ALA A 137 20.50 2.10 5.43
C ALA A 137 20.36 0.61 5.08
N GLY A 138 19.22 0.21 4.51
CA GLY A 138 18.99 -1.17 4.12
C GLY A 138 17.51 -1.54 4.08
N SER A 139 17.28 -2.77 3.65
CA SER A 139 15.97 -3.39 3.66
C SER A 139 15.54 -3.77 5.08
N LEU A 140 14.28 -3.50 5.42
CA LEU A 140 13.68 -3.93 6.68
C LEU A 140 12.94 -5.26 6.53
N GLU A 141 12.17 -5.47 5.45
CA GLU A 141 11.32 -6.65 5.30
C GLU A 141 10.90 -6.94 3.85
N VAL A 142 10.72 -8.22 3.47
CA VAL A 142 9.83 -8.65 2.36
C VAL A 142 8.61 -9.33 2.97
N ALA A 143 7.42 -8.92 2.54
CA ALA A 143 6.22 -9.72 2.69
C ALA A 143 5.72 -10.16 1.30
N HIS A 144 6.05 -11.40 0.92
CA HIS A 144 5.45 -12.07 -0.23
C HIS A 144 4.53 -13.16 0.31
N GLY A 145 3.23 -12.95 0.14
CA GLY A 145 2.27 -13.91 0.68
C GLY A 145 0.91 -13.77 0.06
N GLU A 146 0.24 -14.90 -0.04
CA GLU A 146 -1.11 -14.99 -0.55
C GLU A 146 -2.08 -14.37 0.47
N THR A 147 -2.93 -13.45 0.03
CA THR A 147 -3.95 -12.81 0.89
C THR A 147 -4.90 -13.86 1.48
N GLY A 148 -5.46 -13.59 2.65
CA GLY A 148 -6.35 -14.51 3.35
C GLY A 148 -7.78 -14.56 2.79
N ASP A 149 -8.56 -15.49 3.34
CA ASP A 149 -9.98 -15.64 3.03
C ASP A 149 -10.79 -14.57 3.76
N GLY A 150 -11.43 -13.67 2.99
CA GLY A 150 -12.16 -12.53 3.52
C GLY A 150 -11.26 -11.39 4.00
N MET A 151 -11.84 -10.22 4.29
CA MET A 151 -11.11 -8.97 4.54
C MET A 151 -10.20 -8.96 5.78
N PHE A 152 -10.36 -9.90 6.72
CA PHE A 152 -9.49 -10.06 7.90
C PHE A 152 -8.65 -11.34 7.85
N GLY A 153 -8.69 -12.07 6.73
CA GLY A 153 -7.93 -13.30 6.56
C GLY A 153 -6.43 -13.06 6.72
N ARG A 154 -5.76 -14.00 7.39
CA ARG A 154 -4.30 -13.99 7.53
C ARG A 154 -3.63 -14.33 6.20
N GLN A 155 -2.57 -13.60 5.89
CA GLN A 155 -1.72 -13.89 4.76
C GLN A 155 -1.02 -15.25 4.95
N THR A 156 -0.95 -16.07 3.90
CA THR A 156 -0.11 -17.26 3.87
C THR A 156 1.25 -16.87 3.28
N PRO A 157 2.35 -16.92 4.05
CA PRO A 157 3.68 -16.59 3.54
C PRO A 157 4.05 -17.53 2.39
N LEU A 158 4.52 -16.98 1.28
CA LEU A 158 5.01 -17.76 0.13
C LEU A 158 6.54 -17.81 0.07
N GLN A 159 7.20 -16.74 0.50
CA GLN A 159 8.65 -16.65 0.57
C GLN A 159 9.04 -15.90 1.85
N PRO A 160 9.70 -16.55 2.82
CA PRO A 160 10.30 -15.85 3.93
C PRO A 160 11.66 -15.32 3.48
N THR A 161 11.80 -14.01 3.28
CA THR A 161 13.11 -13.43 2.99
C THR A 161 13.31 -12.13 3.77
N GLY A 162 13.82 -12.29 4.99
CA GLY A 162 14.69 -11.24 5.53
C GLY A 162 15.92 -11.15 4.64
N PHE A 163 16.04 -10.10 3.83
CA PHE A 163 17.30 -9.79 3.17
C PHE A 163 18.21 -9.16 4.20
N GLY A 164 18.92 -10.01 4.96
CA GLY A 164 19.94 -9.57 5.88
C GLY A 164 21.13 -9.02 5.10
N GLY A 165 21.24 -7.70 4.99
CA GLY A 165 22.38 -7.06 4.36
C GLY A 165 22.27 -5.54 4.39
N ALA A 166 23.39 -4.87 4.64
CA ALA A 166 23.52 -3.42 4.45
C ALA A 166 23.52 -3.12 2.95
N ALA A 167 22.34 -3.07 2.35
CA ALA A 167 22.18 -2.61 0.98
C ALA A 167 21.98 -1.09 1.03
N LEU A 168 23.06 -0.34 0.83
CA LEU A 168 22.99 1.12 0.85
C LEU A 168 22.26 1.63 -0.37
N TYR A 169 21.28 2.52 -0.15
CA TYR A 169 20.63 3.25 -1.21
C TYR A 169 21.59 4.26 -1.82
N ARG A 170 21.96 4.08 -3.09
CA ARG A 170 23.03 4.85 -3.75
C ARG A 170 22.63 5.35 -5.11
N ALA A 171 23.26 6.44 -5.52
CA ALA A 171 23.18 6.95 -6.89
C ALA A 171 23.97 6.05 -7.85
N VAL A 172 23.48 5.96 -9.09
CA VAL A 172 24.10 5.26 -10.21
C VAL A 172 24.07 6.21 -11.40
N ASP A 173 25.21 6.39 -12.06
CA ASP A 173 25.30 7.25 -13.24
C ASP A 173 24.51 6.63 -14.40
N GLY A 174 23.54 7.39 -14.91
CA GLY A 174 22.63 6.94 -15.95
C GLY A 174 21.70 5.81 -15.53
N ASP A 175 21.22 5.08 -16.54
CA ASP A 175 20.48 3.83 -16.38
C ASP A 175 21.21 2.72 -17.14
N PRO A 176 21.94 1.84 -16.43
CA PRO A 176 22.71 0.76 -17.05
C PRO A 176 21.87 -0.21 -17.89
N GLU A 177 20.56 -0.27 -17.68
CA GLU A 177 19.65 -1.15 -18.39
C GLU A 177 18.94 -0.45 -19.55
N GLY A 178 19.12 0.86 -19.68
CA GLY A 178 18.58 1.64 -20.79
C GLY A 178 17.05 1.77 -20.78
N PHE A 179 16.41 1.61 -19.61
CA PHE A 179 14.97 1.81 -19.48
C PHE A 179 14.57 3.29 -19.49
N THR A 180 15.49 4.17 -19.11
CA THR A 180 15.31 5.63 -19.07
C THR A 180 16.52 6.38 -19.60
N THR A 181 16.36 7.69 -19.80
CA THR A 181 17.45 8.61 -20.14
C THR A 181 17.83 9.50 -18.95
N ASP A 182 17.48 9.08 -17.75
CA ASP A 182 17.79 9.86 -16.56
C ASP A 182 19.31 9.89 -16.37
N PRO A 183 19.89 11.06 -16.04
CA PRO A 183 21.32 11.17 -15.79
C PRO A 183 21.77 10.40 -14.54
N THR A 184 20.82 10.10 -13.65
CA THR A 184 21.07 9.35 -12.43
C THR A 184 19.87 8.45 -12.15
N THR A 185 20.14 7.21 -11.80
CA THR A 185 19.18 6.31 -11.16
C THR A 185 19.62 6.03 -9.74
N TRP A 186 18.71 5.50 -8.93
CA TRP A 186 19.01 5.13 -7.55
C TRP A 186 18.82 3.65 -7.38
N GLU A 187 19.76 2.98 -6.75
CA GLU A 187 19.68 1.55 -6.56
C GLU A 187 19.94 1.09 -5.13
N MET A 188 19.38 -0.06 -4.84
CA MET A 188 19.75 -0.88 -3.71
C MET A 188 20.01 -2.30 -4.21
N THR A 189 21.16 -2.84 -3.85
CA THR A 189 21.62 -4.14 -4.31
C THR A 189 22.01 -5.05 -3.16
N GLY A 190 21.72 -6.33 -3.28
CA GLY A 190 22.16 -7.39 -2.38
C GLY A 190 22.62 -8.62 -3.17
N GLU A 191 23.61 -9.35 -2.67
CA GLU A 191 24.19 -10.49 -3.39
C GLU A 191 23.60 -11.85 -2.97
N SER A 192 23.14 -11.98 -1.72
CA SER A 192 22.64 -13.26 -1.19
C SER A 192 21.49 -13.03 -0.19
N PRO A 193 20.22 -13.21 -0.59
CA PRO A 193 19.78 -13.46 -1.97
C PRO A 193 20.08 -12.28 -2.90
N ARG A 194 20.13 -12.54 -4.22
CA ARG A 194 20.23 -11.46 -5.22
C ARG A 194 19.07 -10.50 -5.02
N MET A 195 19.38 -9.22 -4.90
CA MET A 195 18.39 -8.15 -4.79
C MET A 195 18.83 -6.99 -5.67
N LEU A 196 17.89 -6.43 -6.43
CA LEU A 196 18.05 -5.17 -7.14
C LEU A 196 16.75 -4.39 -7.00
N TYR A 197 16.84 -3.17 -6.51
CA TYR A 197 15.77 -2.18 -6.59
C TYR A 197 16.35 -0.95 -7.25
N ARG A 198 16.35 -0.90 -8.58
CA ARG A 198 16.79 0.27 -9.34
C ARG A 198 15.58 1.11 -9.70
N THR A 199 15.62 2.40 -9.37
CA THR A 199 14.52 3.34 -9.59
C THR A 199 15.03 4.58 -10.31
N SER A 200 14.20 5.06 -11.22
CA SER A 200 14.36 6.26 -12.04
C SER A 200 13.12 7.14 -11.86
N SER A 201 13.03 8.26 -12.56
CA SER A 201 11.83 9.11 -12.59
C SER A 201 10.60 8.45 -13.23
N LYS A 202 10.81 7.42 -14.08
CA LYS A 202 9.73 6.81 -14.89
C LYS A 202 9.47 5.36 -14.55
N ARG A 203 10.48 4.66 -14.05
CA ARG A 203 10.45 3.20 -13.91
C ARG A 203 11.26 2.70 -12.73
N ALA A 204 10.91 1.52 -12.25
CA ALA A 204 11.83 0.68 -11.48
C ALA A 204 12.05 -0.67 -12.14
N HIS A 205 13.23 -1.22 -11.92
CA HIS A 205 13.53 -2.63 -12.14
C HIS A 205 13.81 -3.28 -10.79
N VAL A 206 13.01 -4.31 -10.48
CA VAL A 206 13.01 -4.98 -9.19
C VAL A 206 13.29 -6.45 -9.38
N ILE A 207 14.40 -6.91 -8.79
CA ILE A 207 14.80 -8.32 -8.75
C ILE A 207 14.89 -8.78 -7.30
N GLU A 208 14.28 -9.92 -7.01
CA GLU A 208 14.46 -10.65 -5.76
C GLU A 208 14.68 -12.14 -6.01
N GLY A 209 15.84 -12.63 -5.56
CA GLY A 209 16.28 -14.01 -5.75
C GLY A 209 16.27 -14.42 -7.22
N ASP A 210 15.81 -15.64 -7.46
CA ASP A 210 15.52 -16.23 -8.76
C ASP A 210 14.01 -16.29 -9.07
N PHE A 211 13.19 -15.76 -8.17
CA PHE A 211 11.74 -15.92 -8.21
C PHE A 211 10.99 -14.65 -8.58
N PHE A 212 11.61 -13.47 -8.56
CA PHE A 212 10.95 -12.21 -8.90
C PHE A 212 11.88 -11.32 -9.70
N ASP A 213 11.44 -10.92 -10.88
CA ASP A 213 12.16 -10.04 -11.81
C ASP A 213 11.11 -9.25 -12.57
N THR A 214 10.94 -7.96 -12.24
CA THR A 214 9.85 -7.14 -12.76
C THR A 214 10.27 -5.72 -13.08
N THR A 215 9.70 -5.18 -14.15
CA THR A 215 9.75 -3.77 -14.50
C THR A 215 8.44 -3.09 -14.10
N TRP A 216 8.56 -1.99 -13.38
CA TRP A 216 7.48 -1.16 -12.87
C TRP A 216 7.47 0.12 -13.70
N ASP A 217 6.46 0.30 -14.54
CA ASP A 217 6.27 1.50 -15.36
C ASP A 217 5.35 2.47 -14.62
N TYR A 218 5.90 3.59 -14.14
CA TYR A 218 5.16 4.50 -13.28
C TYR A 218 4.04 5.19 -14.06
N MET A 219 2.98 5.53 -13.32
CA MET A 219 1.97 6.45 -13.80
C MET A 219 2.60 7.85 -13.98
N PRO A 220 2.14 8.66 -14.95
CA PRO A 220 2.79 9.94 -15.27
C PRO A 220 2.78 10.96 -14.12
N ARG A 221 1.81 10.84 -13.21
CA ARG A 221 1.65 11.72 -12.06
C ARG A 221 1.82 10.93 -10.78
N THR A 222 2.47 11.53 -9.80
CA THR A 222 2.69 11.03 -8.44
C THR A 222 2.08 12.03 -7.46
N MET A 223 1.43 11.53 -6.41
CA MET A 223 0.93 12.39 -5.35
C MET A 223 2.12 12.87 -4.53
N CYS A 224 2.25 14.18 -4.38
CA CYS A 224 3.26 14.85 -3.60
C CYS A 224 2.54 15.62 -2.49
N VAL A 225 2.81 15.28 -1.23
CA VAL A 225 2.26 15.99 -0.08
C VAL A 225 3.39 16.70 0.63
N THR A 226 3.20 17.98 0.91
CA THR A 226 4.16 18.81 1.65
C THR A 226 3.80 18.87 3.15
N PRO A 227 4.77 19.09 4.05
CA PRO A 227 4.51 19.51 5.42
C PRO A 227 3.64 20.76 5.44
N PRO A 228 2.67 20.87 6.36
CA PRO A 228 2.25 19.92 7.40
C PRO A 228 1.33 18.79 6.88
N GLY A 229 1.85 17.80 6.13
CA GLY A 229 1.10 16.61 5.76
C GLY A 229 0.93 15.64 6.94
N PRO A 230 -0.12 14.80 6.93
CA PRO A 230 -0.34 13.82 7.99
C PRO A 230 0.86 12.88 8.18
N MET A 231 1.50 12.44 7.10
CA MET A 231 2.70 11.59 7.13
C MET A 231 4.02 12.37 6.96
N GLY A 232 3.99 13.69 7.13
CA GLY A 232 5.09 14.57 6.70
C GLY A 232 5.17 14.75 5.17
N PRO A 233 6.32 15.18 4.62
CA PRO A 233 6.57 15.17 3.19
C PRO A 233 6.62 13.74 2.64
N TYR A 234 5.82 13.43 1.64
CA TYR A 234 5.90 12.12 0.99
C TYR A 234 5.48 12.14 -0.48
N PHE A 235 5.99 11.14 -1.21
CA PHE A 235 5.50 10.77 -2.53
C PHE A 235 4.73 9.47 -2.44
N SER A 236 3.64 9.37 -3.17
CA SER A 236 2.94 8.11 -3.43
C SER A 236 2.64 8.00 -4.91
N GLY A 237 2.96 6.88 -5.53
CA GLY A 237 2.77 6.67 -6.96
C GLY A 237 2.32 5.25 -7.26
N ALA A 238 1.61 5.09 -8.37
CA ALA A 238 1.26 3.77 -8.89
C ALA A 238 2.15 3.40 -10.09
N ALA A 239 2.20 2.11 -10.40
CA ALA A 239 2.90 1.57 -11.54
C ALA A 239 2.12 0.42 -12.18
N THR A 240 2.24 0.30 -13.50
CA THR A 240 1.90 -0.93 -14.21
C THR A 240 3.14 -1.83 -14.18
N VAL A 241 3.01 -3.04 -13.66
CA VAL A 241 4.13 -3.94 -13.43
C VAL A 241 4.04 -5.13 -14.37
N SER A 242 5.17 -5.47 -14.98
CA SER A 242 5.31 -6.66 -15.84
C SER A 242 6.64 -7.36 -15.57
N GLY A 243 6.69 -8.67 -15.82
CA GLY A 243 7.92 -9.45 -15.66
C GLY A 243 7.62 -10.89 -15.31
N THR A 244 8.39 -11.46 -14.39
CA THR A 244 8.25 -12.84 -13.92
C THR A 244 8.12 -12.94 -12.40
N TYR A 245 7.26 -13.85 -11.96
CA TYR A 245 7.11 -14.27 -10.57
C TYR A 245 6.99 -15.79 -10.50
N LEU A 246 7.85 -16.46 -9.73
CA LEU A 246 8.00 -17.92 -9.66
C LEU A 246 8.10 -18.58 -11.05
N GLY A 247 8.86 -17.95 -11.95
CA GLY A 247 9.05 -18.39 -13.34
C GLY A 247 7.84 -18.19 -14.26
N GLN A 248 6.73 -17.62 -13.77
CA GLN A 248 5.55 -17.30 -14.58
C GLN A 248 5.56 -15.84 -15.00
N SER A 249 5.17 -15.57 -16.24
CA SER A 249 4.92 -14.19 -16.68
C SER A 249 3.78 -13.57 -15.88
N VAL A 250 3.98 -12.35 -15.39
CA VAL A 250 2.98 -11.61 -14.62
C VAL A 250 2.77 -10.22 -15.18
N SER A 251 1.53 -9.73 -15.04
CA SER A 251 1.13 -8.35 -15.27
C SER A 251 0.15 -7.94 -14.17
N TYR A 252 0.46 -6.88 -13.43
CA TYR A 252 -0.36 -6.42 -12.32
C TYR A 252 -0.09 -4.95 -12.01
N ASN A 253 -0.96 -4.31 -11.21
CA ASN A 253 -0.72 -2.96 -10.73
C ASN A 253 -0.02 -3.00 -9.37
N GLY A 254 0.92 -2.09 -9.17
CA GLY A 254 1.56 -1.83 -7.89
C GLY A 254 1.71 -0.34 -7.65
N GLY A 255 2.53 0.01 -6.67
CA GLY A 255 2.94 1.36 -6.40
C GLY A 255 4.15 1.43 -5.48
N PHE A 256 4.52 2.65 -5.15
CA PHE A 256 5.55 2.96 -4.19
C PHE A 256 5.09 4.11 -3.31
N ASP A 257 5.64 4.15 -2.10
CA ASP A 257 5.55 5.30 -1.22
C ASP A 257 6.97 5.69 -0.78
N ARG A 258 7.23 6.98 -0.63
CA ARG A 258 8.51 7.51 -0.16
C ARG A 258 8.25 8.60 0.85
N MET A 259 8.64 8.36 2.10
CA MET A 259 8.38 9.24 3.23
C MET A 259 9.69 9.89 3.67
N TYR A 260 9.65 11.21 3.85
CA TYR A 260 10.81 12.03 4.16
C TYR A 260 10.66 12.68 5.53
N GLY A 261 11.76 12.82 6.26
CA GLY A 261 11.80 13.47 7.56
C GLY A 261 11.31 12.60 8.72
N ALA A 262 11.76 12.97 9.92
CA ALA A 262 11.50 12.23 11.15
C ALA A 262 10.01 12.17 11.48
N GLY A 263 9.50 10.96 11.70
CA GLY A 263 8.18 10.74 12.27
C GLY A 263 7.18 10.00 11.38
N ALA A 264 7.57 9.57 10.17
CA ALA A 264 6.71 8.76 9.32
C ALA A 264 6.24 7.46 10.02
N VAL A 265 7.18 6.78 10.70
CA VAL A 265 6.88 5.59 11.52
C VAL A 265 6.03 5.93 12.73
N ASP A 266 6.30 7.06 13.39
CA ASP A 266 5.54 7.51 14.56
C ASP A 266 4.10 7.86 14.21
N PHE A 267 3.86 8.41 13.02
CA PHE A 267 2.52 8.73 12.57
C PHE A 267 1.67 7.49 12.31
N VAL A 268 2.18 6.54 11.52
CA VAL A 268 1.49 5.27 11.19
C VAL A 268 1.10 4.50 12.44
N THR A 269 1.83 4.72 13.52
CA THR A 269 1.65 4.01 14.77
C THR A 269 0.77 4.74 15.80
N SER A 270 0.76 6.08 15.80
CA SER A 270 0.09 6.86 16.87
C SER A 270 -1.28 7.42 16.51
N SER A 271 -1.60 7.55 15.23
CA SER A 271 -2.79 8.27 14.77
C SER A 271 -3.81 7.34 14.11
N PRO A 272 -5.12 7.54 14.32
CA PRO A 272 -6.15 6.89 13.51
C PRO A 272 -6.02 7.36 12.06
N PHE A 273 -5.95 6.43 11.12
CA PHE A 273 -5.89 6.78 9.70
C PHE A 273 -6.56 5.74 8.81
N ILE A 274 -6.92 6.18 7.61
CA ILE A 274 -7.35 5.35 6.49
C ILE A 274 -6.64 5.87 5.25
N TYR A 275 -5.90 4.98 4.59
CA TYR A 275 -5.22 5.23 3.34
C TYR A 275 -5.76 4.27 2.28
N LEU A 276 -6.34 4.82 1.21
CA LEU A 276 -6.75 4.08 0.02
C LEU A 276 -5.75 4.37 -1.10
N ALA A 277 -5.14 3.33 -1.65
CA ALA A 277 -4.44 3.38 -2.92
C ALA A 277 -5.20 2.56 -3.96
N PHE A 278 -5.40 3.12 -5.15
CA PHE A 278 -6.15 2.44 -6.21
C PHE A 278 -5.60 2.77 -7.59
N SER A 279 -5.67 1.79 -8.49
CA SER A 279 -5.27 1.95 -9.87
C SER A 279 -5.96 0.96 -10.79
N GLY A 280 -6.05 1.31 -12.07
CA GLY A 280 -6.77 0.56 -13.08
C GLY A 280 -6.21 0.80 -14.47
N VAL A 281 -6.36 -0.19 -15.34
CA VAL A 281 -6.18 -0.05 -16.80
C VAL A 281 -7.53 -0.28 -17.45
N GLY A 282 -8.06 0.76 -18.09
CA GLY A 282 -9.35 0.71 -18.77
C GLY A 282 -9.34 -0.17 -20.02
N PRO A 283 -10.51 -0.47 -20.61
CA PRO A 283 -10.59 -1.23 -21.86
C PRO A 283 -10.01 -0.47 -23.06
N ASP A 284 -9.93 0.86 -22.95
CA ASP A 284 -9.29 1.77 -23.90
C ASP A 284 -7.76 1.82 -23.75
N GLY A 285 -7.19 1.06 -22.80
CA GLY A 285 -5.76 1.03 -22.50
C GLY A 285 -5.27 2.24 -21.71
N ARG A 286 -6.14 3.21 -21.37
CA ARG A 286 -5.76 4.34 -20.52
C ARG A 286 -5.58 3.85 -19.09
N ARG A 287 -4.49 4.27 -18.46
CA ARG A 287 -4.22 3.97 -17.05
C ARG A 287 -4.83 5.07 -16.19
N GLU A 288 -5.29 4.68 -15.02
CA GLU A 288 -5.74 5.61 -13.99
C GLU A 288 -5.28 5.15 -12.61
N TRP A 289 -5.04 6.12 -11.73
CA TRP A 289 -4.72 5.84 -10.36
C TRP A 289 -5.07 7.02 -9.45
N GLY A 290 -5.24 6.71 -8.19
CA GLY A 290 -5.35 7.71 -7.15
C GLY A 290 -4.95 7.17 -5.80
N ALA A 291 -4.79 8.11 -4.88
CA ALA A 291 -4.52 7.86 -3.48
C ALA A 291 -5.39 8.81 -2.66
N VAL A 292 -5.94 8.30 -1.56
CA VAL A 292 -6.72 9.09 -0.61
C VAL A 292 -6.23 8.76 0.79
N PHE A 293 -5.83 9.79 1.51
CA PHE A 293 -5.37 9.68 2.87
C PHE A 293 -6.31 10.49 3.78
N VAL A 294 -6.77 9.89 4.87
CA VAL A 294 -7.61 10.52 5.89
C VAL A 294 -7.05 10.20 7.27
N ALA A 295 -6.77 11.22 8.09
CA ALA A 295 -6.43 11.07 9.50
C ALA A 295 -7.03 12.20 10.34
N GLY A 296 -7.88 11.84 11.30
CA GLY A 296 -8.65 12.81 12.08
C GLY A 296 -9.54 13.66 11.17
N ASP A 297 -9.37 14.98 11.26
CA ASP A 297 -10.05 15.99 10.45
C ASP A 297 -9.32 16.34 9.13
N LYS A 298 -8.20 15.65 8.83
CA LYS A 298 -7.33 15.97 7.69
C LYS A 298 -7.49 14.96 6.57
N GLY A 299 -7.43 15.49 5.36
CA GLY A 299 -7.49 14.73 4.12
C GLY A 299 -6.41 15.15 3.14
N ALA A 300 -5.93 14.22 2.33
CA ALA A 300 -5.17 14.50 1.12
C ALA A 300 -5.57 13.48 0.06
N ALA A 301 -5.93 13.94 -1.14
CA ALA A 301 -6.32 13.08 -2.23
C ALA A 301 -5.70 13.53 -3.54
N MET A 302 -5.39 12.55 -4.38
CA MET A 302 -5.05 12.72 -5.79
C MET A 302 -5.79 11.67 -6.62
N TYR A 303 -6.25 12.07 -7.81
CA TYR A 303 -6.66 11.16 -8.87
C TYR A 303 -6.12 11.64 -10.21
N CYS A 304 -5.70 10.72 -11.06
CA CYS A 304 -5.37 11.02 -12.45
C CYS A 304 -5.68 9.86 -13.38
N ARG A 305 -5.84 10.19 -14.66
CA ARG A 305 -6.03 9.25 -15.76
C ARG A 305 -5.22 9.74 -16.96
N ASP A 306 -4.56 8.83 -17.67
CA ASP A 306 -3.72 9.15 -18.83
C ASP A 306 -4.47 10.08 -19.80
N GLY A 307 -3.97 11.29 -20.04
CA GLY A 307 -4.59 12.27 -20.96
C GLY A 307 -5.62 13.22 -20.33
N ASP A 308 -5.98 13.03 -19.06
CA ASP A 308 -6.79 13.99 -18.29
C ASP A 308 -5.88 14.83 -17.37
N GLU A 309 -6.35 16.02 -16.98
CA GLU A 309 -5.69 16.81 -15.95
C GLU A 309 -5.86 16.13 -14.58
N PRO A 310 -4.79 15.98 -13.78
CA PRO A 310 -4.91 15.40 -12.44
C PRO A 310 -5.74 16.30 -11.52
N VAL A 311 -6.42 15.66 -10.58
CA VAL A 311 -7.22 16.33 -9.55
C VAL A 311 -6.56 16.09 -8.21
N THR A 312 -6.37 17.14 -7.42
CA THR A 312 -5.91 17.05 -6.03
C THR A 312 -6.84 17.80 -5.09
N SER A 313 -6.89 17.39 -3.83
CA SER A 313 -7.72 18.05 -2.80
C SER A 313 -7.24 17.73 -1.40
N THR A 314 -7.24 18.71 -0.51
CA THR A 314 -7.17 18.50 0.95
C THR A 314 -8.56 18.34 1.59
N GLU A 315 -9.61 18.73 0.87
CA GLU A 315 -10.99 18.52 1.27
C GLU A 315 -11.43 17.11 0.86
N VAL A 316 -11.27 16.17 1.80
CA VAL A 316 -11.67 14.77 1.63
C VAL A 316 -12.78 14.44 2.61
N ARG A 317 -13.86 13.83 2.12
CA ARG A 317 -14.95 13.29 2.93
C ARG A 317 -14.99 11.79 2.81
N LEU A 318 -15.05 11.11 3.95
CA LEU A 318 -15.18 9.67 4.04
C LEU A 318 -16.55 9.28 4.59
N GLU A 319 -17.24 8.40 3.88
CA GLU A 319 -18.39 7.65 4.36
C GLU A 319 -18.04 6.17 4.34
N ALA A 320 -18.05 5.49 5.48
CA ALA A 320 -17.60 4.11 5.57
C ALA A 320 -18.53 3.23 6.43
N ARG A 321 -18.59 1.95 6.08
CA ARG A 321 -19.14 0.88 6.91
C ARG A 321 -17.98 0.05 7.42
N TYR A 322 -17.80 0.04 8.73
CA TYR A 322 -16.69 -0.64 9.38
C TYR A 322 -17.06 -2.08 9.71
N ALA A 323 -16.06 -2.95 9.66
CA ALA A 323 -16.15 -4.29 10.19
C ALA A 323 -15.03 -4.49 11.22
N ARG A 324 -15.26 -5.45 12.12
CA ARG A 324 -14.30 -5.84 13.15
C ARG A 324 -13.86 -7.27 12.89
N ASP A 325 -12.56 -7.54 13.04
CA ASP A 325 -12.02 -8.89 12.95
C ASP A 325 -12.64 -9.77 14.05
N PRO A 326 -13.36 -10.86 13.71
CA PRO A 326 -13.92 -11.77 14.71
C PRO A 326 -12.87 -12.45 15.61
N GLY A 327 -11.63 -12.59 15.11
CA GLY A 327 -10.51 -13.17 15.84
C GLY A 327 -9.68 -12.16 16.63
N ASN A 328 -9.84 -10.86 16.37
CA ASN A 328 -9.14 -9.80 17.11
C ASN A 328 -9.96 -8.49 17.14
N PRO A 329 -10.73 -8.23 18.20
CA PRO A 329 -11.61 -7.06 18.30
C PRO A 329 -10.94 -5.69 18.13
N SER A 330 -9.62 -5.59 18.33
CA SER A 330 -8.90 -4.33 18.13
C SER A 330 -8.67 -4.00 16.66
N ARG A 331 -8.78 -4.97 15.75
CA ARG A 331 -8.62 -4.78 14.30
C ARG A 331 -9.95 -4.39 13.67
N ILE A 332 -10.05 -3.13 13.28
CA ILE A 332 -11.22 -2.53 12.64
C ILE A 332 -10.78 -1.97 11.29
N SER A 333 -11.57 -2.20 10.24
CA SER A 333 -11.28 -1.69 8.89
C SER A 333 -12.58 -1.45 8.11
N PRO A 334 -12.61 -0.51 7.14
CA PRO A 334 -13.75 -0.33 6.25
C PRO A 334 -14.02 -1.59 5.40
N SER A 335 -15.22 -2.14 5.52
CA SER A 335 -15.73 -3.16 4.60
C SER A 335 -16.25 -2.54 3.30
N HIS A 336 -16.77 -1.32 3.41
CA HIS A 336 -17.18 -0.47 2.30
C HIS A 336 -16.82 0.98 2.64
N ALA A 337 -16.25 1.70 1.69
CA ALA A 337 -15.87 3.10 1.86
C ALA A 337 -16.21 3.91 0.60
N ILE A 338 -16.66 5.14 0.81
CA ILE A 338 -16.88 6.13 -0.24
C ILE A 338 -16.06 7.36 0.12
N PHE A 339 -15.09 7.68 -0.72
CA PHE A 339 -14.25 8.86 -0.63
C PHE A 339 -14.76 9.91 -1.62
N ARG A 340 -14.98 11.14 -1.14
CA ARG A 340 -15.39 12.27 -1.98
C ARG A 340 -14.40 13.41 -1.83
N PHE A 341 -13.88 13.89 -2.94
CA PHE A 341 -12.92 14.98 -2.99
C PHE A 341 -12.99 15.66 -4.37
N ALA A 342 -12.89 16.99 -4.42
CA ALA A 342 -13.16 17.75 -5.63
C ALA A 342 -14.48 17.30 -6.30
N ASP A 343 -14.43 16.86 -7.56
CA ASP A 343 -15.57 16.30 -8.32
C ASP A 343 -15.62 14.76 -8.32
N LYS A 344 -14.73 14.11 -7.57
CA LYS A 344 -14.57 12.65 -7.53
C LYS A 344 -15.39 12.01 -6.41
N GLU A 345 -15.95 10.84 -6.73
CA GLU A 345 -16.52 9.90 -5.77
C GLU A 345 -15.98 8.51 -6.04
N ILE A 346 -15.09 8.03 -5.16
CA ILE A 346 -14.42 6.74 -5.26
C ILE A 346 -15.03 5.79 -4.23
N GLN A 347 -15.57 4.67 -4.71
CA GLN A 347 -16.16 3.62 -3.88
C GLN A 347 -15.19 2.44 -3.80
N TYR A 348 -15.05 1.86 -2.61
CA TYR A 348 -14.20 0.70 -2.33
C TYR A 348 -14.98 -0.35 -1.55
N VAL A 349 -14.81 -1.62 -1.93
CA VAL A 349 -15.39 -2.79 -1.26
C VAL A 349 -14.28 -3.79 -0.95
N ALA A 350 -13.99 -3.98 0.34
CA ALA A 350 -12.98 -4.92 0.79
C ALA A 350 -13.37 -6.36 0.45
N LYS A 351 -12.38 -7.16 0.05
CA LYS A 351 -12.55 -8.58 -0.29
C LYS A 351 -11.59 -9.46 0.47
N HIS A 352 -10.30 -9.16 0.37
CA HIS A 352 -9.25 -10.02 0.88
C HIS A 352 -8.45 -9.29 1.96
N GLY A 353 -8.14 -10.02 3.03
CA GLY A 353 -7.31 -9.54 4.11
C GLY A 353 -5.86 -9.76 3.74
N ALA A 354 -5.06 -8.73 3.94
CA ALA A 354 -3.63 -8.85 4.04
C ALA A 354 -3.24 -8.67 5.50
N ALA A 355 -3.90 -9.39 6.42
CA ALA A 355 -3.45 -9.42 7.81
C ALA A 355 -2.07 -10.07 7.82
N VAL A 356 -1.08 -9.22 8.01
CA VAL A 356 0.32 -9.43 7.63
C VAL A 356 1.01 -10.39 8.59
N SER A 357 1.94 -11.19 8.10
CA SER A 357 2.78 -12.05 8.96
C SER A 357 4.19 -11.48 9.14
N THR A 358 4.71 -11.58 10.36
CA THR A 358 6.10 -11.39 10.85
C THR A 358 6.56 -10.00 11.33
N TYR A 359 6.86 -8.96 10.54
CA TYR A 359 7.25 -7.64 11.13
C TYR A 359 6.09 -6.66 11.26
N TYR A 360 5.10 -6.70 10.37
CA TYR A 360 3.80 -6.16 10.70
C TYR A 360 3.11 -6.93 11.83
N ASP A 361 3.48 -8.18 12.17
CA ASP A 361 3.01 -8.75 13.45
C ASP A 361 3.66 -8.03 14.65
N LEU A 362 4.89 -7.52 14.54
CA LEU A 362 5.50 -6.68 15.58
C LEU A 362 4.83 -5.30 15.63
N LEU A 363 4.70 -4.61 14.50
CA LEU A 363 3.99 -3.34 14.45
C LEU A 363 2.51 -3.52 14.82
N THR A 364 1.86 -4.61 14.40
CA THR A 364 0.43 -4.85 14.66
C THR A 364 0.08 -5.52 15.97
N SER A 365 1.03 -6.18 16.62
CA SER A 365 0.90 -6.54 18.03
C SER A 365 0.95 -5.30 18.92
N ILE A 366 1.53 -4.19 18.44
CA ILE A 366 1.56 -2.90 19.14
C ILE A 366 0.42 -1.98 18.66
N TYR A 367 0.06 -1.99 17.37
CA TYR A 367 -0.91 -1.08 16.74
C TYR A 367 -1.84 -1.83 15.77
N PRO A 368 -3.16 -1.89 15.96
CA PRO A 368 -4.03 -2.76 15.18
C PRO A 368 -4.29 -2.29 13.73
N ILE A 369 -3.24 -2.19 12.92
CA ILE A 369 -3.27 -1.84 11.51
C ILE A 369 -3.87 -3.01 10.72
N VAL A 370 -4.74 -2.68 9.76
CA VAL A 370 -5.40 -3.63 8.88
C VAL A 370 -5.19 -3.20 7.44
N ASN A 371 -4.65 -4.11 6.65
CA ASN A 371 -4.53 -4.00 5.21
C ASN A 371 -5.57 -4.89 4.53
N THR A 372 -6.33 -4.32 3.60
CA THR A 372 -7.32 -5.04 2.80
C THR A 372 -7.08 -4.77 1.33
N GLU A 373 -7.31 -5.79 0.51
CA GLU A 373 -7.48 -5.66 -0.94
C GLU A 373 -8.98 -5.73 -1.27
N GLY A 374 -9.39 -4.96 -2.27
CA GLY A 374 -10.78 -4.88 -2.62
C GLY A 374 -11.04 -4.18 -3.95
N ASN A 375 -12.25 -4.37 -4.46
CA ASN A 375 -12.67 -3.69 -5.67
C ASN A 375 -12.81 -2.19 -5.41
N TRP A 376 -12.54 -1.38 -6.42
CA TRP A 376 -12.87 0.03 -6.42
C TRP A 376 -13.58 0.44 -7.71
N ARG A 377 -14.30 1.57 -7.66
CA ARG A 377 -14.88 2.23 -8.84
C ARG A 377 -15.14 3.70 -8.57
N GLU A 378 -15.15 4.50 -9.62
CA GLU A 378 -15.77 5.83 -9.59
C GLU A 378 -17.30 5.69 -9.73
N ARG A 379 -18.10 6.49 -9.01
CA ARG A 379 -19.58 6.39 -8.88
C ARG A 379 -20.34 6.08 -10.18
N ASN A 380 -19.88 6.62 -11.31
CA ASN A 380 -20.56 6.55 -12.60
C ASN A 380 -19.87 5.61 -13.62
N SER A 381 -18.85 4.89 -13.20
CA SER A 381 -18.05 4.03 -14.07
C SER A 381 -18.38 2.56 -13.78
N PRO A 382 -18.81 1.76 -14.77
CA PRO A 382 -18.86 0.33 -14.56
C PRO A 382 -17.43 -0.16 -14.26
N PRO A 383 -17.22 -1.06 -13.29
CA PRO A 383 -15.89 -1.59 -13.02
C PRO A 383 -15.48 -2.46 -14.22
N GLN A 384 -14.74 -1.87 -15.15
CA GLN A 384 -14.27 -2.53 -16.36
C GLN A 384 -12.77 -2.31 -16.49
N PHE A 385 -12.03 -2.74 -15.48
CA PHE A 385 -10.57 -2.80 -15.58
C PHE A 385 -10.13 -4.14 -16.13
N THR A 386 -9.25 -4.09 -17.12
CA THR A 386 -8.50 -5.27 -17.55
C THR A 386 -7.46 -5.67 -16.48
N GLN A 387 -6.98 -4.68 -15.73
CA GLN A 387 -6.05 -4.84 -14.61
C GLN A 387 -6.37 -3.79 -13.55
N TRP A 388 -6.47 -4.19 -12.29
CA TRP A 388 -6.78 -3.26 -11.19
C TRP A 388 -6.14 -3.66 -9.87
N LEU A 389 -5.99 -2.64 -9.03
CA LEU A 389 -5.61 -2.72 -7.63
C LEU A 389 -6.48 -1.74 -6.84
N GLY A 390 -6.98 -2.20 -5.70
CA GLY A 390 -7.58 -1.35 -4.68
C GLY A 390 -7.12 -1.87 -3.33
N SER A 391 -6.49 -1.02 -2.52
CA SER A 391 -5.93 -1.38 -1.23
C SER A 391 -6.26 -0.33 -0.19
N ILE A 392 -6.82 -0.76 0.94
CA ILE A 392 -6.94 0.10 2.12
C ILE A 392 -5.98 -0.38 3.20
N GLU A 393 -5.13 0.53 3.65
CA GLU A 393 -4.44 0.45 4.94
C GLU A 393 -5.19 1.30 5.96
N SER A 394 -5.38 0.78 7.16
CA SER A 394 -6.15 1.49 8.19
C SER A 394 -5.68 1.17 9.60
N HIS A 395 -5.63 2.20 10.43
CA HIS A 395 -5.50 2.08 11.89
C HIS A 395 -6.70 2.77 12.52
N ILE A 396 -7.60 2.00 13.13
CA ILE A 396 -8.85 2.52 13.69
C ILE A 396 -8.94 2.04 15.14
N PRO A 397 -8.72 2.93 16.13
CA PRO A 397 -8.84 2.55 17.53
C PRO A 397 -10.24 2.09 17.89
N GLU A 398 -10.33 1.15 18.82
CA GLU A 398 -11.60 0.71 19.37
C GLU A 398 -12.38 1.90 19.97
N GLY A 399 -13.68 1.97 19.67
CA GLY A 399 -14.57 3.04 20.15
C GLY A 399 -14.51 4.34 19.36
N SER A 400 -13.59 4.48 18.38
CA SER A 400 -13.51 5.67 17.52
C SER A 400 -14.59 5.73 16.43
N VAL A 401 -15.23 4.60 16.15
CA VAL A 401 -16.28 4.46 15.12
C VAL A 401 -17.48 3.71 15.67
N GLN A 402 -18.67 4.00 15.15
CA GLN A 402 -19.86 3.19 15.34
C GLN A 402 -19.79 2.00 14.35
N LEU A 403 -20.01 0.79 14.87
CA LEU A 403 -19.97 -0.46 14.10
C LEU A 403 -21.38 -0.93 13.74
#